data_AF-A0A1M6L012-F1
#
_entry.id   AF-A0A1M6L012-F1
#
_cell.length_a   1.000
_cell.length_b   1.000
_cell.length_c   1.000
_cell.angle_alpha   90.00
_cell.angle_beta   90.00
_cell.angle_gamma   90.00
#
_symmetry.space_group_name_H-M   'P 1'
#
loop_
_entity.id
_entity.type
_entity.pdbx_description
1 polymer ?
#
loop_
_entity_poly.entity_id
_entity_poly.type
_entity_poly.pdbx_seq_one_letter_code
_entity_poly.pdbx_strand_id
1 'polypeptide(L)'
;MSYLRFVLLGLLLAVPVSAGVLEQKVSWSGTMRKVTVGEVFARMQGWSEADQLEGQFVFEERLPEEVRAVKIDRLKVGAGEGLTYREFAKKVFKEAGKTVVLKETDQGIEVTYLYGRSFSMHPSKLLKWSKAGTTPQEGLEKLLTEAGISLSQHASLYVSKPKSVLTVRGTEADIAVLARFLGRR
;
A
#
# COMPACT_ATOMS: atom_id res chain seq x y z
N MET A 1 -40.75 -52.84 -7.06
CA MET A 1 -39.45 -52.58 -6.39
C MET A 1 -39.02 -51.17 -6.77
N SER A 2 -39.20 -50.20 -5.86
CA SER A 2 -39.04 -48.77 -6.12
C SER A 2 -37.72 -48.27 -5.54
N TYR A 3 -36.93 -47.57 -6.34
CA TYR A 3 -35.59 -47.08 -6.00
C TYR A 3 -35.67 -45.84 -5.08
N LEU A 4 -35.15 -45.94 -3.86
CA LEU A 4 -34.91 -44.80 -2.99
C LEU A 4 -33.65 -44.07 -3.50
N ARG A 5 -33.82 -42.90 -4.11
CA ARG A 5 -32.74 -41.94 -4.36
C ARG A 5 -32.47 -41.16 -3.07
N PHE A 6 -31.36 -41.46 -2.40
CA PHE A 6 -30.79 -40.56 -1.40
C PHE A 6 -30.18 -39.35 -2.12
N VAL A 7 -30.81 -38.19 -1.94
CA VAL A 7 -30.22 -36.90 -2.29
C VAL A 7 -29.22 -36.56 -1.19
N LEU A 8 -27.92 -36.74 -1.49
CA LEU A 8 -26.85 -36.15 -0.70
C LEU A 8 -26.93 -34.63 -0.89
N LEU A 9 -27.49 -33.94 0.11
CA LEU A 9 -27.43 -32.50 0.21
C LEU A 9 -25.97 -32.13 0.55
N GLY A 10 -25.22 -31.68 -0.46
CA GLY A 10 -23.89 -31.13 -0.29
C GLY A 10 -23.98 -29.85 0.55
N LEU A 11 -23.67 -29.96 1.84
CA LEU A 11 -23.44 -28.84 2.72
C LEU A 11 -22.15 -28.15 2.24
N LEU A 12 -22.29 -27.15 1.36
CA LEU A 12 -21.24 -26.18 1.06
C LEU A 12 -20.94 -25.42 2.36
N LEU A 13 -20.01 -25.96 3.16
CA LEU A 13 -19.32 -25.18 4.17
C LEU A 13 -18.54 -24.10 3.40
N ALA A 14 -19.11 -22.89 3.37
CA ALA A 14 -18.32 -21.70 3.13
C ALA A 14 -17.29 -21.64 4.26
N VAL A 15 -16.10 -22.18 4.00
CA VAL A 15 -14.93 -21.93 4.84
C VAL A 15 -14.77 -20.41 4.81
N PRO A 16 -14.93 -19.69 5.94
CA PRO A 16 -14.59 -18.29 5.95
C PRO A 16 -13.14 -18.21 5.55
N VAL A 17 -12.85 -17.55 4.42
CA VAL A 17 -11.48 -17.15 4.09
C VAL A 17 -11.07 -16.29 5.27
N SER A 18 -10.25 -16.85 6.16
CA SER A 18 -9.81 -16.15 7.35
C SER A 18 -9.18 -14.85 6.88
N ALA A 19 -9.76 -13.73 7.31
CA ALA A 19 -9.21 -12.43 6.98
C ALA A 19 -7.86 -12.36 7.70
N GLY A 20 -6.77 -12.26 6.94
CA GLY A 20 -5.41 -12.24 7.49
C GLY A 20 -5.20 -11.19 8.58
N VAL A 21 -4.10 -11.27 9.32
CA VAL A 21 -3.82 -10.44 10.51
C VAL A 21 -4.03 -8.94 10.28
N LEU A 22 -3.77 -8.44 9.07
CA LEU A 22 -3.95 -7.04 8.69
C LEU A 22 -5.41 -6.60 8.63
N GLU A 23 -6.35 -7.50 8.35
CA GLU A 23 -7.79 -7.19 8.29
C GLU A 23 -8.49 -7.38 9.64
N GLN A 24 -7.80 -7.98 10.61
CA GLN A 24 -8.30 -8.10 11.98
C GLN A 24 -8.34 -6.74 12.67
N LYS A 25 -9.30 -6.57 13.58
CA LYS A 25 -9.41 -5.34 14.38
C LYS A 25 -8.35 -5.30 15.46
N VAL A 26 -7.79 -4.12 15.70
CA VAL A 26 -6.93 -3.91 16.87
C VAL A 26 -7.80 -3.98 18.13
N SER A 27 -7.54 -4.98 18.97
CA SER A 27 -8.28 -5.22 20.23
C SER A 27 -7.98 -4.17 21.30
N TRP A 28 -6.79 -3.56 21.23
CA TRP A 28 -6.35 -2.56 22.17
C TRP A 28 -6.92 -1.17 21.87
N SER A 29 -7.29 -0.43 22.92
CA SER A 29 -7.68 0.97 22.81
C SER A 29 -6.99 1.81 23.87
N GLY A 30 -6.73 3.07 23.54
CA GLY A 30 -6.03 3.98 24.43
C GLY A 30 -5.29 5.10 23.72
N THR A 31 -4.43 5.79 24.46
CA THR A 31 -3.55 6.83 23.93
C THR A 31 -2.10 6.51 24.27
N MET A 32 -1.26 6.39 23.25
CA MET A 32 0.19 6.36 23.41
C MET A 32 0.76 7.77 23.33
N ARG A 33 1.78 8.05 24.12
CA ARG A 33 2.47 9.34 24.14
C ARG A 33 3.97 9.14 24.14
N LYS A 34 4.69 10.01 23.42
CA LYS A 34 6.16 10.01 23.36
C LYS A 34 6.74 8.64 22.99
N VAL A 35 6.11 7.97 22.03
CA VAL A 35 6.56 6.66 21.52
C VAL A 35 7.22 6.83 20.16
N THR A 36 8.06 5.90 19.78
CA THR A 36 8.61 5.78 18.43
C THR A 36 7.72 4.89 17.56
N VAL A 37 7.82 5.04 16.24
CA VAL A 37 7.18 4.11 15.29
C VAL A 37 7.56 2.66 15.58
N GLY A 38 8.83 2.39 15.87
CA GLY A 38 9.31 1.06 16.23
C GLY A 38 8.62 0.49 17.48
N GLU A 39 8.46 1.30 18.52
CA GLU A 39 7.75 0.89 19.74
C GLU A 39 6.26 0.63 19.49
N VAL A 40 5.61 1.43 18.62
CA VAL A 40 4.21 1.20 18.27
C VAL A 40 4.05 -0.14 17.55
N PHE A 41 4.90 -0.43 16.56
CA PHE A 41 4.81 -1.70 15.84
C PHE A 41 5.17 -2.92 16.71
N ALA A 42 6.14 -2.80 17.61
CA ALA A 42 6.43 -3.86 18.59
C ALA A 42 5.22 -4.15 19.49
N ARG A 43 4.46 -3.11 19.87
CA ARG A 43 3.20 -3.29 20.62
C ARG A 43 2.11 -3.94 19.77
N MET A 44 1.98 -3.56 18.50
CA MET A 44 1.03 -4.18 17.58
C MET A 44 1.31 -5.68 17.42
N GLN A 45 2.57 -6.06 17.26
CA GLN A 45 2.97 -7.46 17.27
C GLN A 45 2.51 -8.16 18.56
N GLY A 46 2.83 -7.60 19.72
CA GLY A 46 2.42 -8.18 21.01
C GLY A 46 0.91 -8.29 21.21
N TRP A 47 0.12 -7.36 20.67
CA TRP A 47 -1.34 -7.48 20.69
C TRP A 47 -1.83 -8.61 19.79
N SER A 48 -1.28 -8.73 18.58
CA SER A 48 -1.67 -9.82 17.66
C SER A 48 -1.35 -11.20 18.23
N GLU A 49 -0.23 -11.33 18.95
CA GLU A 49 0.17 -12.55 19.64
C GLU A 49 -0.75 -12.86 20.83
N ALA A 50 -1.08 -11.85 21.64
CA ALA A 50 -1.99 -12.00 22.78
C ALA A 50 -3.41 -12.38 22.34
N ASP A 51 -3.86 -11.87 21.20
CA ASP A 51 -5.16 -12.17 20.59
C ASP A 51 -5.18 -13.52 19.83
N GLN A 52 -4.03 -14.21 19.74
CA GLN A 52 -3.86 -15.48 19.01
C GLN A 52 -4.39 -15.43 17.57
N LEU A 53 -4.12 -14.31 16.88
CA LEU A 53 -4.59 -14.13 15.51
C LEU A 53 -3.89 -15.09 14.54
N GLU A 54 -4.62 -15.48 13.50
CA GLU A 54 -4.06 -16.25 12.39
C GLU A 54 -3.15 -15.33 11.54
N GLY A 55 -1.88 -15.73 11.39
CA GLY A 55 -0.84 -14.92 10.76
C GLY A 55 0.06 -14.19 11.77
N GLN A 56 1.17 -13.65 11.30
CA GLN A 56 2.14 -12.93 12.15
C GLN A 56 2.18 -11.46 11.78
N PHE A 57 1.88 -10.57 12.74
CA PHE A 57 2.15 -9.15 12.58
C PHE A 57 3.64 -8.87 12.82
N VAL A 58 4.48 -9.32 11.88
CA VAL A 58 5.93 -9.14 11.88
C VAL A 58 6.31 -8.63 10.50
N PHE A 59 7.16 -7.61 10.39
CA PHE A 59 7.63 -7.17 9.08
C PHE A 59 8.69 -8.13 8.55
N GLU A 60 8.50 -8.60 7.32
CA GLU A 60 9.41 -9.55 6.64
C GLU A 60 10.84 -8.99 6.60
N GLU A 61 10.96 -7.71 6.26
CA GLU A 61 12.18 -6.94 6.40
C GLU A 61 12.10 -6.00 7.61
N ARG A 62 13.25 -5.80 8.28
CA ARG A 62 13.33 -4.80 9.34
C ARG A 62 13.06 -3.43 8.75
N LEU A 63 12.14 -2.70 9.39
CA LEU A 63 11.90 -1.31 9.04
C LEU A 63 13.22 -0.51 9.08
N PRO A 64 13.47 0.38 8.11
CA PRO A 64 14.62 1.27 8.12
C PRO A 64 14.68 2.09 9.41
N GLU A 65 15.89 2.35 9.91
CA GLU A 65 16.09 3.01 11.20
C GLU A 65 15.49 4.43 11.21
N GLU A 66 15.54 5.14 10.08
CA GLU A 66 14.94 6.46 9.92
C GLU A 66 13.41 6.45 10.03
N VAL A 67 12.76 5.30 9.80
CA VAL A 67 11.32 5.13 10.03
C VAL A 67 11.08 4.72 11.48
N ARG A 68 11.83 3.74 11.98
CA ARG A 68 11.67 3.21 13.35
C ARG A 68 11.84 4.28 14.42
N ALA A 69 12.82 5.16 14.24
CA ALA A 69 13.18 6.18 15.22
C ALA A 69 12.25 7.42 15.24
N VAL A 70 11.30 7.54 14.29
CA VAL A 70 10.39 8.69 14.27
C VAL A 70 9.54 8.73 15.53
N LYS A 71 9.58 9.86 16.23
CA LYS A 71 8.80 10.10 17.44
C LYS A 71 7.38 10.52 17.09
N ILE A 72 6.43 9.89 17.77
CA ILE A 72 5.01 10.19 17.74
C ILE A 72 4.64 10.74 19.11
N ASP A 73 4.36 12.04 19.17
CA ASP A 73 4.02 12.72 20.41
C ASP A 73 2.74 12.17 21.03
N ARG A 74 1.74 11.88 20.20
CA ARG A 74 0.45 11.34 20.62
C ARG A 74 -0.21 10.51 19.53
N LEU A 75 -0.51 9.25 19.84
CA LEU A 75 -1.27 8.35 18.98
C LEU A 75 -2.50 7.84 19.72
N LYS A 76 -3.69 8.13 19.21
CA LYS A 76 -4.96 7.65 19.77
C LYS A 76 -5.49 6.47 18.97
N VAL A 77 -5.85 5.40 19.69
CA VAL A 77 -6.59 4.23 19.21
C VAL A 77 -7.96 4.27 19.89
N GLY A 78 -9.00 4.61 19.13
CA GLY A 78 -10.35 4.74 19.65
C GLY A 78 -11.04 3.39 19.76
N ALA A 79 -11.62 3.08 20.92
CA ALA A 79 -12.42 1.87 21.15
C ALA A 79 -13.64 1.75 20.19
N GLY A 80 -14.11 2.86 19.63
CA GLY A 80 -15.26 2.90 18.70
C GLY A 80 -14.91 2.96 17.21
N GLU A 81 -13.64 3.18 16.83
CA GLU A 81 -13.25 3.29 15.41
C GLU A 81 -12.87 1.96 14.77
N GLY A 82 -12.72 0.88 15.55
CA GLY A 82 -12.57 -0.49 15.03
C GLY A 82 -11.53 -0.65 13.93
N LEU A 83 -10.44 0.13 13.98
CA LEU A 83 -9.41 0.13 12.95
C LEU A 83 -8.80 -1.26 12.82
N THR A 84 -8.61 -1.69 11.58
CA THR A 84 -7.85 -2.91 11.34
C THR A 84 -6.37 -2.68 11.59
N TYR A 85 -5.59 -3.76 11.79
CA TYR A 85 -4.13 -3.68 11.87
C TYR A 85 -3.53 -2.96 10.65
N ARG A 86 -4.10 -3.16 9.46
CA ARG A 86 -3.71 -2.44 8.23
C ARG A 86 -3.90 -0.94 8.36
N GLU A 87 -5.11 -0.51 8.74
CA GLU A 87 -5.45 0.90 8.83
C GLU A 87 -4.63 1.59 9.92
N PHE A 88 -4.47 0.91 11.05
CA PHE A 88 -3.68 1.42 12.15
C PHE A 88 -2.18 1.51 11.77
N ALA A 89 -1.62 0.49 11.13
CA ALA A 89 -0.24 0.53 10.64
C ALA A 89 -0.04 1.67 9.61
N LYS A 90 -0.95 1.84 8.65
CA LYS A 90 -0.92 2.95 7.69
C LYS A 90 -0.98 4.31 8.38
N LYS A 91 -1.77 4.45 9.44
CA LYS A 91 -1.81 5.67 10.27
C LYS A 91 -0.45 5.93 10.92
N VAL A 92 0.19 4.91 11.49
CA VAL A 92 1.53 5.02 12.08
C VAL A 92 2.58 5.43 11.05
N PHE A 93 2.59 4.80 9.86
CA PHE A 93 3.47 5.22 8.77
C PHE A 93 3.21 6.66 8.31
N LYS A 94 1.95 7.10 8.32
CA LYS A 94 1.59 8.48 7.98
C LYS A 94 2.14 9.49 8.99
N GLU A 95 2.13 9.17 10.29
CA GLU A 95 2.81 9.99 11.31
C GLU A 95 4.32 10.07 11.04
N ALA A 96 4.91 9.04 10.43
CA ALA A 96 6.29 9.03 9.97
C ALA A 96 6.52 9.75 8.62
N GLY A 97 5.50 10.38 8.05
CA GLY A 97 5.57 11.01 6.72
C GLY A 97 5.77 10.00 5.57
N LYS A 98 5.47 8.72 5.80
CA LYS A 98 5.59 7.66 4.79
C LYS A 98 4.22 7.24 4.29
N THR A 99 4.17 6.90 3.01
CA THR A 99 3.03 6.24 2.39
C THR A 99 3.46 4.83 2.05
N VAL A 100 2.65 3.84 2.42
CA VAL A 100 3.00 2.44 2.21
C VAL A 100 1.82 1.63 1.68
N VAL A 101 2.16 0.54 1.00
CA VAL A 101 1.28 -0.63 0.82
C VAL A 101 1.78 -1.71 1.75
N LEU A 102 0.85 -2.36 2.43
CA LEU A 102 1.13 -3.51 3.30
C LEU A 102 0.56 -4.73 2.62
N LYS A 103 1.27 -5.84 2.63
CA LYS A 103 0.79 -7.10 2.08
C LYS A 103 1.20 -8.21 3.03
N GLU A 104 0.28 -9.13 3.29
CA GLU A 104 0.61 -10.34 4.04
C GLU A 104 1.31 -11.35 3.12
N THR A 105 2.35 -11.95 3.66
CA THR A 105 3.14 -13.02 3.07
C THR A 105 3.23 -14.16 4.09
N ASP A 106 3.70 -15.33 3.66
CA ASP A 106 3.92 -16.47 4.56
C ASP A 106 4.98 -16.16 5.65
N GLN A 107 5.79 -15.12 5.45
CA GLN A 107 6.87 -14.70 6.34
C GLN A 107 6.48 -13.50 7.23
N GLY A 108 5.29 -12.93 7.03
CA GLY A 108 4.79 -11.79 7.81
C GLY A 108 4.19 -10.71 6.91
N ILE A 109 4.62 -9.46 7.11
CA ILE A 109 4.09 -8.28 6.43
C ILE A 109 5.20 -7.66 5.58
N GLU A 110 4.98 -7.68 4.27
CA GLU A 110 5.76 -6.94 3.30
C GLU A 110 5.34 -5.45 3.32
N VAL A 111 6.33 -4.55 3.35
CA VAL A 111 6.12 -3.10 3.33
C VAL A 111 6.67 -2.51 2.04
N THR A 112 5.79 -2.08 1.16
CA THR A 112 6.18 -1.36 -0.07
C THR A 112 6.05 0.15 0.15
N TYR A 113 7.17 0.86 0.14
CA TYR A 113 7.19 2.33 0.25
C TYR A 113 6.77 2.99 -1.07
N LEU A 114 5.85 3.94 -0.96
CA LEU A 114 5.41 4.77 -2.07
C LEU A 114 5.90 6.21 -1.90
N TYR A 115 6.41 6.76 -3.00
CA TYR A 115 6.96 8.10 -3.09
C TYR A 115 6.19 8.89 -4.13
N GLY A 116 6.16 10.21 -3.96
CA GLY A 116 5.63 11.15 -4.95
C GLY A 116 6.76 11.99 -5.54
N ARG A 117 6.87 12.04 -6.87
CA ARG A 117 7.83 12.90 -7.57
C ARG A 117 7.17 13.64 -8.72
N SER A 118 7.49 14.93 -8.82
CA SER A 118 6.99 15.79 -9.90
C SER A 118 8.10 16.11 -10.89
N PHE A 119 7.78 16.04 -12.17
CA PHE A 119 8.66 16.39 -13.28
C PHE A 119 8.05 17.55 -14.06
N SER A 120 8.79 18.66 -14.17
CA SER A 120 8.42 19.73 -15.08
C SER A 120 8.50 19.24 -16.53
N MET A 121 7.51 19.55 -17.33
CA MET A 121 7.42 19.11 -18.71
C MET A 121 7.55 20.30 -19.62
N HIS A 122 8.42 20.21 -20.63
CA HIS A 122 8.43 21.21 -21.69
C HIS A 122 7.10 21.11 -22.47
N PRO A 123 6.45 22.22 -22.85
CA PRO A 123 5.17 22.20 -23.56
C PRO A 123 5.16 21.32 -24.82
N SER A 124 6.28 21.27 -25.55
CA SER A 124 6.42 20.40 -26.72
C SER A 124 6.30 18.90 -26.42
N LYS A 125 6.75 18.44 -25.24
CA LYS A 125 6.56 17.03 -24.83
C LYS A 125 5.08 16.72 -24.55
N LEU A 126 4.37 17.64 -23.90
CA LEU A 126 2.93 17.49 -23.64
C LEU A 126 2.12 17.48 -24.94
N LEU A 127 2.53 18.28 -25.92
CA LEU A 127 1.93 18.26 -27.25
C LEU A 127 2.19 16.91 -27.95
N LYS A 128 3.41 16.38 -27.89
CA LYS A 128 3.74 15.05 -28.43
C LYS A 128 2.86 13.97 -27.79
N TRP A 129 2.69 13.99 -26.48
CA TRP A 129 1.82 13.02 -25.78
C TRP A 129 0.35 13.20 -26.18
N SER A 130 -0.14 14.43 -26.27
CA SER A 130 -1.51 14.71 -26.74
C SER A 130 -1.76 14.29 -28.20
N LYS A 131 -0.73 13.99 -28.99
CA LYS A 131 -0.87 13.41 -30.33
C LYS A 131 -0.93 11.88 -30.31
N ALA A 132 -0.41 11.26 -29.25
CA ALA A 132 -0.40 9.80 -29.09
C ALA A 132 -1.69 9.25 -28.45
N GLY A 133 -2.43 10.07 -27.69
CA GLY A 133 -3.71 9.74 -27.07
C GLY A 133 -4.65 10.95 -27.04
N THR A 134 -5.89 10.79 -26.52
CA THR A 134 -6.85 11.91 -26.46
C THR A 134 -6.48 12.93 -25.38
N THR A 135 -5.78 12.47 -24.34
CA THR A 135 -5.16 13.29 -23.31
C THR A 135 -3.65 13.05 -23.25
N PRO A 136 -2.83 13.96 -22.68
CA PRO A 136 -1.41 13.73 -22.47
C PRO A 136 -1.12 12.55 -21.55
N GLN A 137 -2.03 12.25 -20.64
CA GLN A 137 -1.89 11.13 -19.73
C GLN A 137 -2.02 9.81 -20.51
N GLU A 138 -3.12 9.63 -21.25
CA GLU A 138 -3.29 8.47 -22.14
C GLU A 138 -2.15 8.34 -23.15
N GLY A 139 -1.74 9.46 -23.73
CA GLY A 139 -0.62 9.47 -24.67
C GLY A 139 0.71 9.06 -24.04
N LEU A 140 0.96 9.45 -22.79
CA LEU A 140 2.13 8.99 -22.04
C LEU A 140 2.04 7.48 -21.76
N GLU A 141 0.90 7.00 -21.28
CA GLU A 141 0.66 5.58 -20.98
C GLU A 141 0.85 4.70 -22.23
N LYS A 142 0.34 5.16 -23.38
CA LYS A 142 0.55 4.49 -24.68
C LYS A 142 2.02 4.44 -25.06
N LEU A 143 2.75 5.56 -24.95
CA LEU A 143 4.17 5.61 -25.30
C LEU A 143 5.03 4.73 -24.37
N LEU A 144 4.67 4.62 -23.08
CA LEU A 144 5.34 3.70 -22.16
C LEU A 144 5.11 2.25 -22.60
N THR A 145 3.88 1.91 -22.97
CA THR A 145 3.53 0.56 -23.47
C THR A 145 4.27 0.23 -24.76
N GLU A 146 4.30 1.14 -25.73
CA GLU A 146 5.05 0.98 -26.99
C GLU A 146 6.56 0.83 -26.78
N ALA A 147 7.09 1.46 -25.71
CA ALA A 147 8.49 1.32 -25.32
C ALA A 147 8.77 0.04 -24.50
N GLY A 148 7.77 -0.80 -24.25
CA GLY A 148 7.89 -2.00 -23.41
C GLY A 148 8.13 -1.70 -21.93
N ILE A 149 7.79 -0.49 -21.48
CA ILE A 149 7.97 -0.05 -20.10
C ILE A 149 6.71 -0.39 -19.31
N SER A 150 6.87 -1.23 -18.30
CA SER A 150 5.84 -1.54 -17.31
C SER A 150 6.17 -0.89 -15.98
N LEU A 151 5.16 -0.31 -15.33
CA LEU A 151 5.24 0.20 -13.97
C LEU A 151 4.57 -0.79 -13.02
N SER A 152 4.91 -0.73 -11.74
CA SER A 152 4.25 -1.53 -10.72
C SER A 152 2.75 -1.24 -10.65
N GLN A 153 1.98 -2.21 -10.15
CA GLN A 153 0.54 -2.05 -9.88
C GLN A 153 0.21 -0.93 -8.89
N HIS A 154 1.21 -0.40 -8.18
CA HIS A 154 1.05 0.69 -7.21
C HIS A 154 1.35 2.07 -7.82
N ALA A 155 1.83 2.10 -9.07
CA ALA A 155 2.14 3.33 -9.76
C ALA A 155 0.88 4.06 -10.23
N SER A 156 0.85 5.37 -10.04
CA SER A 156 -0.15 6.27 -10.64
C SER A 156 0.54 7.49 -11.25
N LEU A 157 0.07 7.86 -12.43
CA LEU A 157 0.57 8.99 -13.20
C LEU A 157 -0.52 10.05 -13.27
N TYR A 158 -0.11 11.31 -13.09
CA TYR A 158 -1.01 12.44 -13.25
C TYR A 158 -0.33 13.53 -14.04
N VAL A 159 -0.91 13.90 -15.19
CA VAL A 159 -0.38 14.97 -16.04
C VAL A 159 -1.24 16.22 -15.92
N SER A 160 -0.66 17.29 -15.38
CA SER A 160 -1.28 18.62 -15.34
C SER A 160 -0.83 19.45 -16.54
N LYS A 161 -1.69 19.59 -17.57
CA LYS A 161 -1.43 20.50 -18.71
C LYS A 161 -1.19 21.94 -18.28
N PRO A 162 -2.04 22.60 -17.46
CA PRO A 162 -1.89 24.02 -17.16
C PRO A 162 -0.58 24.32 -16.43
N LYS A 163 -0.14 23.39 -15.57
CA LYS A 163 1.10 23.53 -14.80
C LYS A 163 2.32 22.98 -15.55
N SER A 164 2.10 22.30 -16.67
CA SER A 164 3.11 21.53 -17.38
C SER A 164 3.93 20.62 -16.45
N VAL A 165 3.25 19.81 -15.63
CA VAL A 165 3.88 18.91 -14.65
C VAL A 165 3.33 17.50 -14.83
N LEU A 166 4.21 16.51 -14.80
CA LEU A 166 3.87 15.12 -14.56
C LEU A 166 4.17 14.79 -13.10
N THR A 167 3.16 14.36 -12.35
CA THR A 167 3.31 13.79 -11.01
C THR A 167 3.26 12.28 -11.11
N VAL A 168 4.24 11.63 -10.53
CA VAL A 168 4.35 10.17 -10.41
C VAL A 168 4.22 9.83 -8.94
N ARG A 169 3.33 8.89 -8.61
CA ARG A 169 3.31 8.23 -7.32
C ARG A 169 3.55 6.74 -7.52
N GLY A 170 4.49 6.15 -6.82
CA GLY A 170 4.84 4.74 -7.00
C GLY A 170 6.05 4.34 -6.15
N THR A 171 6.62 3.18 -6.44
CA THR A 171 7.89 2.76 -5.83
C THR A 171 9.06 3.63 -6.34
N GLU A 172 10.21 3.53 -5.67
CA GLU A 172 11.43 4.19 -6.17
C GLU A 172 11.83 3.68 -7.55
N ALA A 173 11.64 2.38 -7.83
CA ALA A 173 11.87 1.78 -9.13
C ALA A 173 10.98 2.40 -10.22
N ASP A 174 9.68 2.58 -9.94
CA ASP A 174 8.75 3.23 -10.88
C ASP A 174 9.20 4.65 -11.25
N ILE A 175 9.60 5.41 -10.24
CA ILE A 175 10.08 6.79 -10.41
C ILE A 175 11.39 6.81 -11.21
N ALA A 176 12.32 5.89 -10.93
CA ALA A 176 13.59 5.81 -11.64
C ALA A 176 13.40 5.42 -13.12
N VAL A 177 12.52 4.45 -13.41
CA VAL A 177 12.15 4.06 -14.77
C VAL A 177 11.56 5.24 -15.53
N LEU A 178 10.64 5.98 -14.92
CA LEU A 178 10.05 7.16 -15.55
C LEU A 178 11.05 8.30 -15.73
N ALA A 179 11.93 8.55 -14.76
CA ALA A 179 12.98 9.55 -14.91
C ALA A 179 13.86 9.26 -16.13
N ARG A 180 14.28 7.99 -16.31
CA ARG A 180 15.06 7.54 -17.47
C ARG A 180 14.29 7.71 -18.77
N PHE A 181 13.03 7.28 -18.83
CA PHE A 181 12.17 7.47 -20.00
C PHE A 181 12.04 8.95 -20.40
N LEU A 182 11.98 9.83 -19.41
CA LEU A 182 11.91 11.27 -19.64
C LEU A 182 13.26 11.92 -20.00
N GLY A 183 14.35 11.16 -20.01
CA GLY A 183 15.71 11.64 -20.26
C GLY A 183 16.29 12.43 -19.08
N ARG A 184 15.90 12.09 -17.85
CA ARG A 184 16.36 12.73 -16.62
C ARG A 184 17.25 11.76 -15.83
N ARG A 185 18.26 12.31 -15.15
CA ARG A 185 19.07 11.58 -14.17
C ARG A 185 18.41 11.61 -12.79
#